data_AF-A0A9D6FP91-F1
#
_entry.id   AF-A0A9D6FP91-F1
#
_cell.length_a   1.000
_cell.length_b   1.000
_cell.length_c   1.000
_cell.angle_alpha   90.00
_cell.angle_beta   90.00
_cell.angle_gamma   90.00
#
_symmetry.space_group_name_H-M   'P 1'
#
loop_
_entity.id
_entity.type
_entity.pdbx_description
1 polymer ?
#
loop_
_entity_poly.entity_id
_entity_poly.type
_entity_poly.pdbx_seq_one_letter_code
_entity_poly.pdbx_strand_id
1 'polypeptide(L)' 'YYATLAMYQAKDPNYWKKWYPAMRDDLLRNQSADGSWRNAESASYGQAFGTGFALQMLQVPNRYLPIYQAGKD' A
#
# COMPACT_ATOMS: atom_id res chain seq x y z
N TYR A 1 2.31 5.08 0.12
CA TYR A 1 2.04 4.37 1.39
C TYR A 1 1.09 5.12 2.33
N TYR A 2 1.44 6.33 2.80
CA TYR A 2 0.66 7.02 3.83
C TYR A 2 -0.81 7.29 3.44
N ALA A 3 -1.09 7.60 2.17
CA ALA A 3 -2.47 7.71 1.71
C ALA A 3 -3.26 6.39 1.87
N THR A 4 -2.63 5.24 1.62
CA THR A 4 -3.26 3.93 1.86
C THR A 4 -3.51 3.68 3.34
N LEU A 5 -2.55 4.07 4.19
CA LEU A 5 -2.72 3.98 5.64
C LEU A 5 -3.89 4.85 6.11
N ALA A 6 -3.97 6.11 5.65
CA ALA A 6 -5.05 7.02 5.98
C ALA A 6 -6.42 6.50 5.53
N MET A 7 -6.54 6.02 4.29
CA MET A 7 -7.80 5.47 3.76
C MET A 7 -8.24 4.22 4.52
N TYR A 8 -7.29 3.40 4.99
CA TYR A 8 -7.61 2.23 5.82
C TYR A 8 -7.99 2.63 7.25
N GLN A 9 -7.29 3.60 7.84
CA GLN A 9 -7.50 4.06 9.21
C GLN A 9 -8.74 4.93 9.37
N ALA A 10 -9.24 5.54 8.30
CA ALA A 10 -10.50 6.29 8.33
C ALA A 10 -11.71 5.44 8.75
N LYS A 11 -11.60 4.10 8.71
CA LYS A 11 -12.65 3.11 9.04
C LYS A 11 -13.96 3.27 8.26
N ASP A 12 -14.00 4.16 7.27
CA ASP A 12 -15.10 4.28 6.33
C ASP A 12 -14.95 3.24 5.20
N PRO A 13 -15.92 2.32 5.05
CA PRO A 13 -15.86 1.30 4.01
C PRO A 13 -15.89 1.89 2.59
N ASN A 14 -16.50 3.06 2.36
CA ASN A 14 -16.58 3.68 1.04
C ASN A 14 -15.21 4.22 0.60
N TYR A 15 -14.45 4.82 1.52
CA TYR A 15 -13.08 5.26 1.22
C TYR A 15 -12.19 4.07 0.87
N TRP A 16 -12.22 3.01 1.68
CA TRP A 16 -11.38 1.85 1.43
C TRP A 16 -11.77 1.11 0.14
N LYS A 17 -13.07 0.90 -0.11
CA LYS A 17 -13.59 0.24 -1.32
C LYS A 17 -13.24 1.01 -2.60
N LYS A 18 -13.15 2.35 -2.54
CA LYS A 18 -12.71 3.18 -3.67
C LYS A 18 -11.19 3.19 -3.82
N TRP A 19 -10.46 3.35 -2.72
CA TRP A 19 -9.02 3.52 -2.73
C TRP A 19 -8.26 2.23 -3.10
N TYR A 20 -8.53 1.13 -2.40
CA TYR A 20 -7.66 -0.05 -2.49
C TYR A 20 -7.62 -0.67 -3.88
N PRO A 21 -8.74 -0.89 -4.60
CA PRO A 21 -8.69 -1.44 -5.96
C PRO A 21 -7.91 -0.53 -6.92
N ALA A 22 -8.17 0.78 -6.88
CA ALA A 22 -7.50 1.74 -7.75
C ALA A 22 -5.98 1.79 -7.51
N MET A 23 -5.57 1.85 -6.24
CA MET A 23 -4.16 1.83 -5.83
C MET A 23 -3.48 0.51 -6.19
N ARG A 24 -4.13 -0.63 -5.92
CA ARG A 24 -3.61 -1.96 -6.26
C ARG A 24 -3.36 -2.08 -7.75
N ASP A 25 -4.35 -1.72 -8.56
CA ASP A 25 -4.26 -1.85 -10.01
C ASP A 25 -3.16 -0.93 -10.57
N ASP A 26 -2.97 0.24 -9.97
CA ASP A 26 -1.86 1.14 -10.33
C ASP A 26 -0.49 0.56 -9.99
N LEU A 27 -0.33 -0.02 -8.80
CA LEU A 27 0.91 -0.71 -8.46
C LEU A 27 1.16 -1.89 -9.41
N LEU A 28 0.15 -2.74 -9.68
CA LEU A 28 0.32 -3.89 -10.56
C LEU A 28 0.69 -3.48 -11.99
N ARG A 29 0.11 -2.39 -12.53
CA ARG A 29 0.49 -1.87 -13.86
C ARG A 29 1.93 -1.37 -13.92
N ASN A 30 2.45 -0.84 -12.81
CA ASN A 30 3.77 -0.21 -12.75
C ASN A 30 4.84 -1.13 -12.15
N GLN A 31 4.52 -2.40 -11.90
CA GLN A 31 5.53 -3.37 -11.44
C GLN A 31 6.51 -3.68 -12.56
N SER A 32 7.80 -3.61 -12.26
CA SER A 32 8.86 -3.99 -13.19
C SER A 32 8.89 -5.51 -13.38
N ALA A 33 9.49 -5.98 -14.49
CA ALA A 33 9.61 -7.41 -14.78
C ALA A 33 10.41 -8.19 -13.70
N ASP A 34 11.30 -7.51 -12.98
CA ASP A 34 12.05 -8.07 -11.83
C ASP A 34 11.25 -8.09 -10.52
N GLY A 35 9.99 -7.65 -10.55
CA GLY A 35 9.09 -7.59 -9.39
C GLY A 35 9.19 -6.30 -8.57
N SER A 36 10.11 -5.38 -8.92
CA SER A 36 10.33 -4.15 -8.16
C SER A 36 9.41 -2.99 -8.57
N TRP A 37 9.34 -1.98 -7.70
CA TRP A 37 8.73 -0.69 -8.02
C TRP A 37 9.77 0.42 -8.06
N ARG A 38 9.81 1.11 -9.21
CA ARG A 38 10.70 2.24 -9.47
C ARG A 38 9.89 3.54 -9.49
N ASN A 39 9.60 4.08 -8.31
CA ASN A 39 8.90 5.36 -8.11
C ASN A 39 9.86 6.47 -7.65
N ALA A 40 9.33 7.68 -7.42
CA ALA A 40 10.13 8.81 -6.96
C ALA A 40 10.89 8.50 -5.65
N GLU A 41 10.27 7.74 -4.74
CA GLU A 41 10.88 7.32 -3.48
C GLU A 41 12.04 6.36 -3.70
N SER A 42 11.94 5.46 -4.68
CA SER A 42 13.03 4.55 -5.03
C SER A 42 14.26 5.27 -5.61
N ALA A 43 14.06 6.41 -6.28
CA ALA A 43 15.15 7.24 -6.80
C ALA A 43 15.90 7.94 -5.66
N SER A 44 15.20 8.33 -4.59
CA SER A 44 15.79 9.03 -3.45
C SER A 44 16.41 8.09 -2.40
N TYR A 45 15.80 6.93 -2.16
CA TYR A 45 16.15 6.04 -1.03
C TYR A 45 16.50 4.61 -1.46
N GLY A 46 16.51 4.32 -2.76
CA GLY A 46 16.85 3.03 -3.34
C GLY A 46 15.65 2.12 -3.65
N GLN A 47 15.85 1.18 -4.57
CA GLN A 47 14.83 0.26 -5.08
C GLN A 47 14.16 -0.59 -3.98
N ALA A 48 14.95 -1.04 -2.99
CA ALA A 48 14.43 -1.83 -1.88
C ALA A 48 13.41 -1.04 -1.03
N PHE A 49 13.67 0.25 -0.83
CA PHE A 49 12.76 1.14 -0.08
C PHE A 49 11.42 1.30 -0.82
N GLY A 50 11.46 1.68 -2.10
CA GLY A 50 10.24 1.83 -2.91
C GLY A 50 9.43 0.53 -3.01
N THR A 51 10.11 -0.58 -3.26
CA THR A 51 9.49 -1.92 -3.35
C THR A 51 8.88 -2.34 -2.01
N GLY A 52 9.57 -2.11 -0.89
CA GLY A 52 9.06 -2.40 0.45
C GLY A 52 7.75 -1.67 0.72
N PHE A 53 7.65 -0.39 0.38
CA PHE A 53 6.41 0.37 0.55
C PHE A 53 5.27 -0.10 -0.36
N ALA A 54 5.55 -0.46 -1.61
CA ALA A 54 4.55 -1.04 -2.51
C ALA A 54 3.98 -2.35 -1.93
N LEU A 55 4.85 -3.24 -1.43
CA LEU A 55 4.46 -4.49 -0.80
C LEU A 55 3.61 -4.26 0.46
N GLN A 56 3.99 -3.30 1.32
CA GLN A 56 3.22 -2.95 2.51
C GLN A 56 1.81 -2.49 2.13
N MET A 57 1.66 -1.66 1.10
CA MET A 57 0.37 -1.19 0.61
C MET A 57 -0.50 -2.35 0.09
N LEU A 58 0.08 -3.27 -0.69
CA LEU A 58 -0.64 -4.43 -1.24
C LEU A 58 -1.10 -5.40 -0.16
N GLN A 59 -0.34 -5.53 0.93
CA GLN A 59 -0.61 -6.50 2.01
C GLN A 59 -1.59 -6.00 3.08
N VAL A 60 -2.05 -4.75 3.04
CA VAL A 60 -3.00 -4.20 4.03
C VAL A 60 -4.23 -5.10 4.25
N PRO A 61 -4.87 -5.69 3.22
CA PRO A 61 -6.02 -6.58 3.43
C PRO A 61 -5.72 -7.85 4.23
N ASN A 62 -4.45 -8.29 4.29
CA ASN A 62 -4.04 -9.45 5.08
C ASN A 62 -3.98 -9.14 6.57
N ARG A 63 -3.92 -7.86 6.95
CA ARG A 63 -3.97 -7.38 8.34
C ARG A 63 -2.91 -7.98 9.28
N TYR A 64 -1.74 -8.32 8.75
CA TYR A 64 -0.66 -8.92 9.54
C TYR A 64 -0.01 -7.95 10.53
N LEU A 65 -0.03 -6.64 10.26
CA LEU A 65 0.54 -5.66 11.18
C LEU A 65 -0.50 -5.19 12.22
N PRO A 66 -0.09 -4.95 13.48
CA PRO A 66 -0.97 -4.42 14.52
C PRO A 66 -1.71 -3.14 14.12
N ILE A 67 -1.06 -2.26 13.35
CA ILE A 67 -1.65 -1.00 12.86
C ILE A 67 -2.85 -1.21 11.92
N TYR A 68 -3.04 -2.42 11.38
CA TYR A 68 -4.18 -2.76 10.53
C TYR A 68 -5.32 -3.45 11.29
N GLN A 69 -5.14 -3.74 12.57
CA GLN A 69 -6.18 -4.34 13.40
C GLN A 69 -7.18 -3.26 13.82
N ALA A 70 -8.47 -3.60 13.92
CA ALA A 70 -9.41 -2.77 14.65
C ALA A 70 -9.09 -2.94 16.13
N GLY A 71 -9.06 -1.84 16.90
CA GLY A 71 -9.08 -1.94 18.35
C GLY A 71 -10.26 -2.84 18.74
N LYS A 72 -10.03 -3.77 19.68
CA LYS A 72 -11.11 -4.51 20.29
C LYS A 72 -11.93 -3.48 21.08
N ASP A 73 -13.10 -3.12 20.58
CA ASP A 73 -14.16 -2.53 21.39
C ASP A 73 -14.76 -3.63 22.29
#